data_AF-A0A972M605-F1
#
_entry.id   AF-A0A972M605-F1
#
_cell.length_a   1.000
_cell.length_b   1.000
_cell.length_c   1.000
_cell.angle_alpha   90.00
_cell.angle_beta   90.00
_cell.angle_gamma   90.00
#
_symmetry.space_group_name_H-M   'P 1'
#
loop_
_entity.id
_entity.type
_entity.pdbx_description
1 polymer ?
#
loop_
_entity_poly.entity_id
_entity_poly.type
_entity_poly.pdbx_seq_one_letter_code
_entity_poly.pdbx_strand_id
1 'polypeptide(L)'
;MRLGWEDEIPSVGWGDLHALGFDEAGLKPHPAHALLALARALGLSLSEAGAWTQQVLAAARPARLWPQGALYLAVVEDTSPGVRAVQAAREQLEAVYAEPVSVHTLGLTRSPVKTHALAQTGARVLTHWAQVARALQAWGCP
;
A
#
# COMPACT_ATOMS: atom_id res chain seq x y z
N MET A 1 19.12 -14.04 6.82
CA MET A 1 18.29 -13.52 7.92
C MET A 1 16.89 -14.10 7.76
N ARG A 2 16.47 -15.04 8.62
CA ARG A 2 15.12 -15.63 8.60
C ARG A 2 14.21 -14.71 9.38
N LEU A 3 13.37 -13.97 8.69
CA LEU A 3 12.29 -13.24 9.32
C LEU A 3 11.11 -14.24 9.44
N GLY A 4 10.57 -14.39 10.65
CA GLY A 4 9.32 -15.09 10.91
C GLY A 4 8.17 -14.12 10.65
N TRP A 5 7.26 -14.47 9.73
CA TRP A 5 6.21 -13.58 9.22
C TRP A 5 4.85 -14.29 9.20
N GLU A 6 4.42 -14.83 10.35
CA GLU A 6 3.18 -15.60 10.38
C GLU A 6 1.92 -14.79 10.62
N ASP A 7 1.95 -13.55 11.13
CA ASP A 7 0.71 -12.80 11.39
C ASP A 7 0.73 -11.33 10.89
N GLU A 8 -0.29 -11.06 10.05
CA GLU A 8 -1.04 -9.83 9.76
C GLU A 8 -0.34 -8.46 9.69
N ILE A 9 -0.07 -7.92 8.48
CA ILE A 9 -0.08 -6.46 8.13
C ILE A 9 -0.10 -6.28 6.59
N PRO A 10 -0.81 -5.28 6.01
CA PRO A 10 -0.53 -4.84 4.65
C PRO A 10 0.89 -4.31 4.44
N SER A 11 1.61 -4.89 3.49
CA SER A 11 2.97 -4.46 3.12
C SER A 11 2.90 -3.57 1.89
N VAL A 12 3.29 -2.30 2.02
CA VAL A 12 3.31 -1.32 0.91
C VAL A 12 4.77 -1.05 0.55
N GLY A 13 5.15 -1.35 -0.69
CA GLY A 13 6.52 -1.16 -1.19
C GLY A 13 6.62 -0.14 -2.32
N TRP A 14 7.65 0.69 -2.26
CA TRP A 14 8.19 1.46 -3.38
C TRP A 14 9.69 1.18 -3.43
N GLY A 15 10.19 0.59 -4.52
CA GLY A 15 11.55 0.08 -4.52
C GLY A 15 11.64 -1.20 -3.70
N ASP A 16 11.83 -1.07 -2.39
CA ASP A 16 11.90 -2.16 -1.42
C ASP A 16 10.51 -2.44 -0.79
N LEU A 17 10.21 -3.71 -0.46
CA LEU A 17 9.00 -4.09 0.27
C LEU A 17 9.13 -3.66 1.74
N HIS A 18 8.46 -2.57 2.12
CA HIS A 18 8.40 -2.12 3.51
C HIS A 18 7.16 -2.69 4.22
N ALA A 19 7.39 -3.52 5.23
CA ALA A 19 6.35 -3.98 6.14
C ALA A 19 6.05 -2.88 7.15
N LEU A 20 4.79 -2.48 7.25
CA LEU A 20 4.40 -1.36 8.12
C LEU A 20 3.77 -1.89 9.39
N GLY A 21 4.62 -2.23 10.36
CA GLY A 21 4.29 -2.53 11.75
C GLY A 21 3.22 -1.64 12.39
N PHE A 22 1.93 -1.79 12.07
CA PHE A 22 0.80 -1.25 12.81
C PHE A 22 0.28 -2.34 13.72
N ASP A 23 0.27 -2.06 15.02
CA ASP A 23 -0.25 -2.95 16.06
C ASP A 23 -1.77 -3.17 15.84
N GLU A 24 -2.20 -4.44 15.79
CA GLU A 24 -3.48 -4.95 15.26
C GLU A 24 -4.77 -4.43 15.94
N ALA A 25 -4.70 -3.64 17.00
CA ALA A 25 -5.87 -3.32 17.80
C ALA A 25 -6.70 -2.14 17.25
N GLY A 26 -7.52 -2.40 16.23
CA GLY A 26 -8.81 -1.71 16.05
C GLY A 26 -8.91 -0.58 15.01
N LEU A 27 -7.89 -0.37 14.19
CA LEU A 27 -7.97 0.61 13.11
C LEU A 27 -8.60 -0.02 11.86
N LYS A 28 -9.88 0.27 11.63
CA LYS A 28 -10.55 -0.10 10.38
C LYS A 28 -9.71 0.37 9.18
N PRO A 29 -9.58 -0.44 8.11
CA PRO A 29 -8.88 -0.02 6.91
C PRO A 29 -9.49 1.30 6.39
N HIS A 30 -8.67 2.34 6.36
CA HIS A 30 -9.04 3.72 6.07
C HIS A 30 -7.97 4.31 5.14
N PRO A 31 -8.33 5.20 4.19
CA PRO A 31 -7.37 5.80 3.27
C PRO A 31 -6.19 6.48 3.98
N ALA A 32 -6.43 7.06 5.16
CA ALA A 32 -5.38 7.64 6.01
C ALA A 32 -4.27 6.62 6.37
N HIS A 33 -4.62 5.37 6.64
CA HIS A 33 -3.63 4.33 6.95
C HIS A 33 -2.80 3.98 5.72
N ALA A 34 -3.45 3.88 4.55
CA ALA A 34 -2.75 3.65 3.29
C ALA A 34 -1.86 4.84 2.89
N LEU A 35 -2.29 6.08 3.14
CA LEU A 35 -1.47 7.28 2.92
C LEU A 35 -0.27 7.33 3.87
N LEU A 36 -0.48 7.05 5.15
CA LEU A 36 0.59 6.98 6.14
C LEU A 36 1.61 5.88 5.77
N ALA A 37 1.09 4.73 5.34
CA ALA A 37 1.87 3.62 4.82
C ALA A 37 2.76 4.02 3.64
N LEU A 38 2.16 4.67 2.65
CA LEU A 38 2.87 5.18 1.48
C LEU A 38 3.93 6.20 1.85
N ALA A 39 3.61 7.17 2.69
CA ALA A 39 4.56 8.15 3.20
C ALA A 39 5.76 7.46 3.89
N ARG A 40 5.51 6.43 4.70
CA ARG A 40 6.59 5.66 5.33
C ARG A 40 7.46 4.92 4.30
N ALA A 41 6.84 4.34 3.26
CA ALA A 41 7.57 3.70 2.17
C ALA A 41 8.39 4.70 1.32
N LEU A 42 7.98 5.97 1.26
CA LEU A 42 8.75 7.06 0.65
C LEU A 42 9.89 7.58 1.54
N GLY A 43 10.12 6.98 2.72
CA GLY A 43 11.24 7.30 3.60
C GLY A 43 10.97 8.38 4.66
N LEU A 44 9.72 8.83 4.82
CA LEU A 44 9.36 9.82 5.83
C LEU A 44 9.41 9.20 7.22
N SER A 45 9.86 9.93 8.24
CA SER A 45 9.66 9.53 9.64
C SER A 45 8.17 9.41 9.97
N LEU A 46 7.81 8.74 11.06
CA LEU A 46 6.39 8.57 11.45
C LEU A 46 5.69 9.92 11.66
N SER A 47 6.37 10.89 12.27
CA SER A 47 5.83 12.24 12.49
C SER A 47 5.62 12.99 11.16
N GLU A 48 6.62 12.96 10.27
CA GLU A 48 6.51 13.55 8.94
C GLU A 48 5.42 12.88 8.10
N ALA A 49 5.31 11.55 8.18
CA ALA A 49 4.29 10.77 7.47
C ALA A 49 2.88 11.13 7.97
N GLY A 50 2.71 11.34 9.28
CA GLY A 50 1.45 11.82 9.85
C GLY A 50 1.08 13.21 9.34
N ALA A 51 2.02 14.15 9.38
CA ALA A 51 1.81 15.51 8.88
C ALA A 51 1.51 15.54 7.36
N TRP A 52 2.23 14.73 6.58
CA TRP A 52 2.00 14.57 5.14
C TRP A 52 0.61 14.00 4.86
N THR A 53 0.20 12.97 5.59
CA THR A 53 -1.13 12.34 5.45
C THR A 53 -2.24 13.35 5.70
N GLN A 54 -2.13 14.17 6.75
CA GLN A 54 -3.13 15.20 7.06
C GLN A 54 -3.22 16.26 5.94
N GLN A 55 -2.10 16.65 5.34
CA GLN A 55 -2.09 17.59 4.22
C GLN A 55 -2.81 16.99 3.00
N VAL A 56 -2.50 15.75 2.62
CA VAL A 56 -3.17 15.08 1.50
C VAL A 56 -4.67 14.93 1.76
N LEU A 57 -5.08 14.52 2.96
CA LEU A 57 -6.50 14.41 3.32
C LEU A 57 -7.24 15.76 3.30
N ALA A 58 -6.53 16.86 3.56
CA ALA A 58 -7.04 18.22 3.44
C ALA A 58 -7.01 18.75 1.99
N ALA A 59 -6.73 17.90 1.01
CA ALA A 59 -6.51 18.26 -0.39
C ALA A 59 -5.41 19.32 -0.60
N ALA A 60 -4.49 19.44 0.34
CA ALA A 60 -3.35 20.35 0.26
C ALA A 60 -2.15 19.59 -0.31
N ARG A 61 -1.48 20.16 -1.32
CA ARG A 61 -0.26 19.59 -1.90
C ARG A 61 0.91 19.73 -0.92
N PRO A 62 1.42 18.63 -0.34
CA PRO A 62 2.59 18.68 0.52
C PRO A 62 3.80 19.19 -0.26
N ALA A 63 4.54 20.13 0.34
CA ALA A 63 5.70 20.77 -0.29
C ALA A 63 6.87 19.79 -0.54
N ARG A 64 6.83 18.60 0.07
CA ARG A 64 7.89 17.60 0.02
C ARG A 64 7.30 16.24 -0.40
N LEU A 65 8.10 15.50 -1.16
CA LEU A 65 7.89 14.10 -1.55
C LEU A 65 6.74 13.85 -2.51
N TRP A 66 6.88 14.39 -3.71
CA TRP A 66 6.40 13.68 -4.88
C TRP A 66 7.61 13.41 -5.77
N PRO A 67 7.93 12.15 -6.12
CA PRO A 67 8.87 11.88 -7.18
C PRO A 67 8.42 12.64 -8.44
N GLN A 68 9.33 13.24 -9.19
CA GLN A 68 8.95 13.86 -10.45
C GLN A 68 8.51 12.75 -11.42
N GLY A 69 7.23 12.73 -11.79
CA GLY A 69 6.65 11.75 -12.73
C GLY A 69 5.75 10.71 -12.08
N ALA A 70 5.30 9.74 -12.89
CA ALA A 70 4.36 8.72 -12.47
C ALA A 70 4.89 7.90 -11.29
N LEU A 71 4.12 7.82 -10.21
CA LEU A 71 4.44 7.01 -9.04
C LEU A 71 3.92 5.58 -9.26
N TYR A 72 4.80 4.60 -9.10
CA TYR A 72 4.45 3.18 -9.16
C TYR A 72 4.51 2.57 -7.76
N LEU A 73 3.40 2.02 -7.30
CA LEU A 73 3.24 1.47 -5.96
C LEU A 73 2.80 0.02 -6.06
N ALA A 74 3.50 -0.86 -5.36
CA ALA A 74 3.06 -2.23 -5.20
C ALA A 74 2.60 -2.44 -3.74
N VAL A 75 1.37 -2.90 -3.60
CA VAL A 75 0.74 -3.06 -2.28
C VAL A 75 0.30 -4.51 -2.10
N VAL A 76 0.71 -5.12 -1.00
CA VAL A 76 0.28 -6.45 -0.59
C VAL A 76 -0.76 -6.31 0.51
N GLU A 77 -1.94 -6.86 0.29
CA GLU A 77 -3.09 -6.80 1.18
C GLU A 77 -3.70 -8.20 1.34
N ASP A 78 -4.29 -8.49 2.49
CA ASP A 78 -4.96 -9.78 2.72
C ASP A 78 -6.49 -9.62 2.87
N THR A 79 -6.99 -8.38 2.85
CA THR A 79 -8.42 -8.07 2.97
C THR A 79 -8.94 -7.15 1.86
N SER A 80 -10.16 -7.39 1.38
CA SER A 80 -10.81 -6.52 0.39
C SER A 80 -11.01 -5.08 0.88
N PRO A 81 -11.38 -4.83 2.15
CA PRO A 81 -11.43 -3.47 2.68
C PRO A 81 -10.08 -2.75 2.65
N GLY A 82 -8.97 -3.44 2.94
CA GLY A 82 -7.61 -2.89 2.80
C GLY A 82 -7.30 -2.47 1.37
N VAL A 83 -7.57 -3.34 0.39
CA VAL A 83 -7.43 -3.00 -1.04
C VAL A 83 -8.23 -1.75 -1.41
N ARG A 84 -9.47 -1.62 -0.94
CA ARG A 84 -10.31 -0.44 -1.20
C ARG A 84 -9.76 0.83 -0.54
N ALA A 85 -9.21 0.72 0.67
CA ALA A 85 -8.56 1.85 1.33
C ALA A 85 -7.35 2.36 0.55
N VAL A 86 -6.56 1.45 -0.02
CA VAL A 86 -5.43 1.77 -0.90
C VAL A 86 -5.89 2.44 -2.20
N GLN A 87 -6.96 1.94 -2.82
CA GLN A 87 -7.55 2.56 -4.02
C GLN A 87 -8.06 3.98 -3.75
N ALA A 88 -8.72 4.20 -2.62
CA ALA A 88 -9.16 5.53 -2.21
C ALA A 88 -7.98 6.45 -1.89
N ALA A 89 -6.89 5.94 -1.29
CA ALA A 89 -5.67 6.72 -1.09
C ALA A 89 -5.03 7.14 -2.43
N ARG A 90 -5.02 6.26 -3.44
CA ARG A 90 -4.59 6.60 -4.80
C ARG A 90 -5.37 7.78 -5.35
N GLU A 91 -6.71 7.71 -5.30
CA GLU A 91 -7.59 8.76 -5.82
C GLU A 91 -7.32 10.12 -5.14
N GLN A 92 -7.07 10.13 -3.83
CA GLN A 92 -6.68 11.34 -3.11
C GLN A 92 -5.34 11.90 -3.60
N LEU A 93 -4.36 11.04 -3.85
CA LEU A 93 -3.05 11.48 -4.35
C LEU A 93 -3.12 12.05 -5.77
N GLU A 94 -3.86 11.39 -6.67
CA GLU A 94 -4.07 11.90 -8.03
C GLU A 94 -4.78 13.25 -8.01
N ALA A 95 -5.75 13.45 -7.11
CA ALA A 95 -6.45 14.72 -6.95
C ALA A 95 -5.51 15.85 -6.45
N VAL A 96 -4.62 15.54 -5.50
CA VAL A 96 -3.71 16.53 -4.88
C VAL A 96 -2.54 16.90 -5.79
N TYR A 97 -1.97 15.93 -6.49
CA TYR A 97 -0.76 16.13 -7.28
C TYR A 97 -1.03 16.38 -8.76
N ALA A 98 -2.23 16.08 -9.26
CA ALA A 98 -2.59 16.11 -10.68
C ALA A 98 -1.64 15.26 -11.55
N GLU A 99 -1.07 14.22 -10.96
CA GLU A 99 -0.15 13.28 -11.60
C GLU A 99 -0.69 11.85 -11.46
N PRO A 100 -0.58 10.99 -12.49
CA PRO A 100 -1.06 9.62 -12.41
C PRO A 100 -0.33 8.80 -11.35
N VAL A 101 -1.07 8.00 -10.59
CA VAL A 101 -0.52 7.07 -9.60
C VAL A 101 -0.89 5.64 -9.99
N SER A 102 0.12 4.88 -10.41
CA SER A 102 -0.06 3.46 -10.72
C SER A 102 0.03 2.63 -9.44
N VAL A 103 -1.10 2.13 -8.95
CA VAL A 103 -1.13 1.18 -7.83
C VAL A 103 -1.43 -0.22 -8.32
N HIS A 104 -0.53 -1.15 -8.03
CA HIS A 104 -0.72 -2.57 -8.23
C HIS A 104 -0.97 -3.26 -6.89
N THR A 105 -2.14 -3.88 -6.75
CA THR A 105 -2.49 -4.59 -5.52
C THR A 105 -2.35 -6.09 -5.69
N LEU A 106 -1.62 -6.71 -4.77
CA LEU A 106 -1.43 -8.15 -4.64
C LEU A 106 -2.22 -8.62 -3.42
N GLY A 107 -3.20 -9.48 -3.65
CA GLY A 107 -3.95 -10.13 -2.57
C GLY A 107 -3.16 -11.34 -2.07
N LEU A 108 -2.67 -11.38 -0.83
CA LEU A 108 -1.97 -12.56 -0.31
C LEU A 108 -2.87 -13.33 0.65
N THR A 109 -3.40 -14.47 0.21
CA THR A 109 -4.25 -15.31 1.06
C THR A 109 -4.27 -16.77 0.62
N ARG A 110 -4.49 -17.67 1.57
CA ARG A 110 -4.79 -19.10 1.30
C ARG A 110 -6.27 -19.43 1.50
N SER A 111 -7.07 -18.49 2.00
CA SER A 111 -8.51 -18.70 2.22
C SER A 111 -9.28 -18.58 0.90
N PRO A 112 -10.07 -19.59 0.49
CA PRO A 112 -10.90 -19.49 -0.71
C PRO A 112 -11.93 -18.35 -0.65
N VAL A 113 -12.47 -18.09 0.55
CA VAL A 113 -13.42 -16.98 0.77
C VAL A 113 -12.74 -15.63 0.57
N LYS A 114 -11.57 -15.41 1.19
CA LYS A 114 -10.78 -14.18 0.98
C LYS A 114 -10.32 -14.05 -0.47
N THR A 115 -9.96 -15.17 -1.12
CA THR A 115 -9.55 -15.20 -2.54
C THR A 115 -10.63 -14.62 -3.44
N HIS A 116 -11.87 -15.08 -3.30
CA HIS A 116 -12.98 -14.56 -4.08
C HIS A 116 -13.22 -13.07 -3.80
N ALA A 117 -13.21 -12.67 -2.53
CA ALA A 117 -13.43 -11.29 -2.13
C ALA A 117 -12.33 -10.34 -2.63
N LEU A 118 -11.07 -10.77 -2.64
CA LEU A 118 -9.93 -9.99 -3.15
C LEU A 118 -9.93 -9.92 -4.68
N ALA A 119 -10.30 -11.01 -5.36
CA ALA A 119 -10.41 -10.99 -6.82
C ALA A 119 -11.44 -9.96 -7.31
N GLN A 120 -12.53 -9.77 -6.56
CA GLN A 120 -13.56 -8.75 -6.85
C GLN A 120 -13.07 -7.30 -6.71
N THR A 121 -11.96 -7.05 -6.02
CA THR A 121 -11.39 -5.69 -5.91
C THR A 121 -10.39 -5.37 -7.04
N GLY A 122 -10.16 -6.33 -7.95
CA GLY A 122 -9.14 -6.21 -8.99
C GLY A 122 -7.72 -6.54 -8.52
N ALA A 123 -7.54 -6.99 -7.27
CA ALA A 123 -6.25 -7.44 -6.79
C ALA A 123 -5.83 -8.76 -7.46
N ARG A 124 -4.55 -8.89 -7.79
CA ARG A 124 -3.99 -10.17 -8.23
C ARG A 124 -3.81 -11.05 -6.98
N VAL A 125 -4.62 -12.09 -6.84
CA VAL A 125 -4.56 -12.97 -5.67
C VAL A 125 -3.44 -14.01 -5.83
N LEU A 126 -2.63 -14.14 -4.80
CA LEU A 126 -1.48 -15.01 -4.66
C LEU A 126 -1.60 -15.77 -3.33
N THR A 127 -0.99 -16.95 -3.24
CA THR A 127 -1.09 -17.82 -2.05
C THR A 127 0.24 -17.93 -1.29
N HIS A 128 1.34 -17.47 -1.91
CA HIS A 128 2.69 -17.54 -1.36
C HIS A 128 3.50 -16.27 -1.64
N TRP A 129 4.32 -15.86 -0.68
CA TRP A 129 5.27 -14.76 -0.83
C TRP A 129 6.26 -14.92 -1.99
N ALA A 130 6.66 -16.16 -2.32
CA ALA A 130 7.50 -16.41 -3.49
C ALA A 130 6.81 -15.98 -4.81
N GLN A 131 5.49 -15.94 -4.86
CA GLN A 131 4.76 -15.39 -6.01
C GLN A 131 4.70 -13.86 -5.96
N VAL A 132 4.63 -13.26 -4.77
CA VAL A 132 4.68 -11.81 -4.57
C VAL A 132 6.02 -11.28 -5.08
N ALA A 133 7.14 -11.85 -4.62
CA ALA A 133 8.47 -11.44 -5.07
C ALA A 133 8.63 -11.51 -6.60
N ARG A 134 8.15 -12.59 -7.23
CA ARG A 134 8.15 -12.72 -8.70
C ARG A 134 7.27 -11.68 -9.40
N ALA A 135 6.13 -11.34 -8.82
CA ALA A 135 5.25 -10.30 -9.38
C ALA A 135 5.90 -8.91 -9.29
N LEU A 136 6.54 -8.59 -8.16
CA LEU A 136 7.29 -7.34 -7.97
C LEU A 136 8.45 -7.23 -8.97
N GLN A 137 9.25 -8.30 -9.11
CA GLN A 137 10.35 -8.35 -10.08
C GLN A 137 9.86 -8.14 -11.52
N ALA A 138 8.73 -8.76 -11.90
CA ALA A 138 8.13 -8.58 -13.22
C ALA A 138 7.66 -7.14 -13.49
N TRP A 139 7.40 -6.36 -12.45
CA TRP A 139 7.05 -4.94 -12.55
C TRP A 139 8.26 -4.01 -12.51
N GLY A 140 9.48 -4.55 -12.44
CA GLY A 140 10.69 -3.74 -12.30
C GLY A 140 10.77 -3.03 -10.95
N CYS A 141 10.02 -3.50 -9.95
CA CYS A 141 10.29 -3.13 -8.55
C CYS A 141 11.55 -3.89 -8.11
N PRO A 142 12.60 -3.20 -7.64
CA PRO A 142 13.86 -3.83 -7.21
C PRO A 142 13.69 -4.84 -6.06
#